data_AF-A0A2T2RWH2-F1
#
_entry.id   AF-A0A2T2RWH2-F1
#
_cell.length_a   1.000
_cell.length_b   1.000
_cell.length_c   1.000
_cell.angle_alpha   90.00
_cell.angle_beta   90.00
_cell.angle_gamma   90.00
#
_symmetry.space_group_name_H-M   'P 1'
#
loop_
_entity.id
_entity.type
_entity.pdbx_description
1 polymer ?
#
loop_
_entity_poly.entity_id
_entity_poly.type
_entity_poly.pdbx_seq_one_letter_code
_entity_poly.pdbx_strand_id
1 'polypeptide(L)'
;MSSSPSTNSHTKPTLARTPLFDLVVEQQARLTEFSGWEMPVQFAGLKQEHQAVRTEVGMFDISHMGKFFLKGKQLLKDLQFLVPSDLERLQPGKAQYTVLLNPEAGIIDDFIFYYQGEDEDGQKRGV
;
A
#
# COMPACT_ATOMS: atom_id res chain seq x y z
N MET A 1 -2.56 -49.41 -23.77
CA MET A 1 -2.05 -48.02 -23.79
C MET A 1 -3.14 -47.13 -23.24
N SER A 2 -3.16 -46.91 -21.92
CA SER A 2 -4.18 -46.10 -21.24
C SER A 2 -3.63 -44.70 -21.08
N SER A 3 -4.15 -43.75 -21.84
CA SER A 3 -3.83 -42.32 -21.71
C SER A 3 -4.72 -41.72 -20.63
N SER A 4 -4.15 -41.49 -19.45
CA SER A 4 -4.77 -40.68 -18.39
C SER A 4 -4.87 -39.22 -18.84
N PRO A 5 -6.02 -38.54 -18.70
CA PRO A 5 -6.10 -37.10 -18.93
C PRO A 5 -5.47 -36.37 -17.74
N SER A 6 -4.43 -35.57 -18.01
CA SER A 6 -3.85 -34.65 -17.03
C SER A 6 -4.80 -33.48 -16.79
N THR A 7 -5.60 -33.54 -15.72
CA THR A 7 -6.33 -32.39 -15.19
C THR A 7 -5.36 -31.43 -14.51
N ASN A 8 -4.85 -30.44 -15.26
CA ASN A 8 -4.28 -29.23 -14.66
C ASN A 8 -5.44 -28.30 -14.26
N SER A 9 -5.99 -28.49 -13.07
CA SER A 9 -6.87 -27.48 -12.45
C SER A 9 -6.01 -26.36 -11.89
N HIS A 10 -5.57 -25.42 -12.74
CA HIS A 10 -5.08 -24.13 -12.25
C HIS A 10 -6.30 -23.31 -11.79
N THR A 11 -6.76 -23.54 -10.57
CA THR A 11 -7.68 -22.61 -9.90
C THR A 11 -6.94 -21.28 -9.74
N LYS A 12 -7.30 -20.29 -10.56
CA LYS A 12 -6.86 -18.91 -10.35
C LYS A 12 -7.23 -18.51 -8.91
N PRO A 13 -6.30 -17.97 -8.11
CA PRO A 13 -6.63 -17.50 -6.78
C PRO A 13 -7.74 -16.45 -6.86
N THR A 14 -8.67 -16.50 -5.91
CA THR A 14 -9.72 -15.49 -5.79
C THR A 14 -9.06 -14.17 -5.42
N LEU A 15 -9.32 -13.12 -6.21
CA LEU A 15 -8.74 -11.80 -5.98
C LEU A 15 -9.32 -11.15 -4.72
N ALA A 16 -8.49 -10.43 -3.98
CA ALA A 16 -8.91 -9.61 -2.86
C ALA A 16 -9.71 -8.39 -3.34
N ARG A 17 -10.57 -7.85 -2.47
CA ARG A 17 -11.45 -6.72 -2.77
C ARG A 17 -11.34 -5.66 -1.68
N THR A 18 -11.35 -4.39 -2.09
CA THR A 18 -11.30 -3.26 -1.16
C THR A 18 -12.66 -3.03 -0.48
N PRO A 19 -12.71 -2.27 0.63
CA PRO A 19 -13.98 -1.88 1.25
C PRO A 19 -14.91 -1.07 0.34
N LEU A 20 -14.39 -0.46 -0.73
CA LEU A 20 -15.16 0.35 -1.68
C LEU A 20 -15.55 -0.44 -2.94
N PHE A 21 -15.28 -1.75 -2.99
CA PHE A 21 -15.49 -2.56 -4.19
C PHE A 21 -16.91 -2.47 -4.76
N ASP A 22 -17.94 -2.58 -3.92
CA ASP A 22 -19.33 -2.55 -4.39
C ASP A 22 -19.67 -1.19 -5.03
N LEU A 23 -19.19 -0.09 -4.45
CA LEU A 23 -19.35 1.26 -5.01
C LEU A 23 -18.61 1.41 -6.35
N VAL A 24 -17.45 0.77 -6.50
CA VAL A 24 -16.70 0.76 -7.75
C VAL A 24 -17.48 0.03 -8.86
N VAL A 25 -18.12 -1.11 -8.52
CA VAL A 25 -18.96 -1.87 -9.45
C VAL A 25 -20.22 -1.10 -9.83
N GLU A 26 -20.88 -0.44 -8.87
CA GLU A 26 -22.05 0.41 -9.13
C GLU A 26 -21.74 1.55 -10.09
N GLN A 27 -20.53 2.11 -10.01
CA GLN A 27 -20.03 3.13 -10.94
C GLN A 27 -19.57 2.59 -12.29
N GLN A 28 -19.77 1.29 -12.56
CA GLN A 28 -19.42 0.62 -13.81
C GLN A 28 -17.94 0.79 -14.20
N ALA A 29 -17.07 0.88 -13.20
CA ALA A 29 -15.64 1.00 -13.45
C ALA A 29 -15.10 -0.23 -14.18
N ARG A 30 -14.09 -0.03 -15.02
CA ARG A 30 -13.36 -1.14 -15.61
C ARG A 30 -12.41 -1.72 -14.56
N LEU A 31 -12.67 -2.95 -14.13
CA LEU A 31 -11.84 -3.65 -13.15
C LEU A 31 -10.68 -4.40 -13.82
N THR A 32 -9.59 -4.58 -13.07
CA THR A 32 -8.43 -5.37 -13.46
C THR A 32 -7.81 -6.06 -12.24
N GLU A 33 -6.96 -7.06 -12.51
CA GLU A 33 -6.13 -7.69 -11.49
C GLU A 33 -4.89 -6.84 -11.25
N PHE A 34 -4.69 -6.37 -10.02
CA PHE A 34 -3.53 -5.59 -9.62
C PHE A 34 -2.99 -6.09 -8.27
N SER A 35 -1.79 -6.67 -8.26
CA SER A 35 -1.13 -7.19 -7.05
C SER A 35 -2.01 -8.15 -6.22
N GLY A 36 -2.83 -8.98 -6.88
CA GLY A 36 -3.75 -9.90 -6.23
C GLY A 36 -5.09 -9.29 -5.78
N TRP A 37 -5.37 -8.04 -6.15
CA TRP A 37 -6.63 -7.34 -5.88
C TRP A 37 -7.43 -7.10 -7.16
N GLU A 38 -8.76 -7.04 -7.02
CA GLU A 38 -9.68 -6.60 -8.06
C GLU A 38 -9.89 -5.08 -7.94
N MET A 39 -9.21 -4.31 -8.80
CA MET A 39 -9.09 -2.85 -8.68
C MET A 39 -9.62 -2.12 -9.92
N PRO A 40 -10.20 -0.90 -9.78
CA PRO A 40 -10.59 -0.08 -10.92
C PRO A 40 -9.35 0.45 -11.65
N VAL A 41 -9.26 0.20 -12.96
CA VAL A 41 -8.23 0.80 -13.83
C VAL A 41 -8.69 2.14 -14.42
N GLN A 42 -10.00 2.33 -14.60
CA GLN A 42 -10.62 3.60 -15.02
C GLN A 42 -12.13 3.55 -14.78
N PHE A 43 -12.76 4.72 -14.65
CA PHE A 43 -14.21 4.92 -14.55
C PHE A 43 -14.77 5.56 -15.83
N ALA A 44 -14.30 6.76 -16.19
CA ALA A 44 -14.75 7.52 -17.36
C ALA A 44 -13.72 7.50 -18.50
N GLY A 45 -12.44 7.36 -18.17
CA GLY A 45 -11.35 7.21 -19.12
C GLY A 45 -10.05 7.86 -18.63
N LEU A 46 -8.92 7.18 -18.85
CA LEU A 46 -7.60 7.56 -18.32
C LEU A 46 -7.23 9.04 -18.54
N LYS A 47 -7.45 9.58 -19.75
CA LYS A 47 -7.13 10.99 -20.04
C LYS A 47 -8.02 11.97 -19.30
N GLN A 48 -9.31 11.67 -19.20
CA GLN A 48 -10.29 12.51 -18.52
C GLN A 48 -10.02 12.53 -17.01
N GLU A 49 -9.77 11.36 -16.41
CA GLU A 49 -9.43 11.23 -14.99
C GLU A 49 -8.10 11.92 -14.65
N HIS A 50 -7.08 11.75 -15.50
CA HIS A 50 -5.83 12.50 -15.35
C HIS A 50 -6.08 14.01 -15.42
N GLN A 51 -6.89 14.49 -16.37
CA GLN A 51 -7.20 15.91 -16.48
C GLN A 51 -7.93 16.43 -15.24
N ALA A 52 -8.92 15.68 -14.73
CA ALA A 52 -9.65 16.04 -13.51
C ALA A 52 -8.71 16.23 -12.31
N VAL A 53 -7.73 15.33 -12.12
CA VAL A 53 -6.71 15.48 -11.05
C VAL A 53 -5.85 16.73 -11.24
N ARG A 54 -5.55 17.10 -12.49
CA ARG A 54 -4.67 18.24 -12.80
C ARG A 54 -5.38 19.60 -12.70
N THR A 55 -6.66 19.66 -13.02
CA THR A 55 -7.39 20.92 -13.12
C THR A 55 -8.48 21.10 -12.08
N GLU A 56 -8.89 20.02 -11.41
CA GLU A 56 -10.00 20.01 -10.46
C GLU A 56 -9.65 19.12 -9.24
N VAL A 57 -10.34 18.00 -9.07
CA VAL A 57 -10.17 17.05 -7.98
C VAL A 57 -10.23 15.63 -8.51
N GLY A 58 -9.45 14.73 -7.91
CA GLY A 58 -9.51 13.30 -8.17
C GLY A 58 -9.67 12.52 -6.88
N MET A 59 -10.39 11.39 -6.95
CA MET A 59 -10.56 10.45 -5.85
C MET A 59 -10.04 9.08 -6.28
N PHE A 60 -9.25 8.46 -5.42
CA PHE A 60 -8.62 7.17 -5.68
C PHE A 60 -8.88 6.22 -4.52
N ASP A 61 -9.23 4.97 -4.83
CA ASP A 61 -9.22 3.90 -3.83
C ASP A 61 -7.83 3.28 -3.74
N ILE A 62 -7.07 3.69 -2.72
CA ILE A 62 -5.75 3.14 -2.39
C ILE A 62 -5.78 2.17 -1.21
N SER A 63 -6.96 1.64 -0.87
CA SER A 63 -7.15 0.81 0.32
C SER A 63 -6.43 -0.55 0.26
N HIS A 64 -5.98 -0.96 -0.92
CA HIS A 64 -5.17 -2.16 -1.14
C HIS A 64 -3.72 -2.01 -0.62
N MET A 65 -3.26 -0.77 -0.36
CA MET A 65 -1.93 -0.53 0.21
C MET A 65 -1.86 -1.00 1.66
N GLY A 66 -0.80 -1.75 1.99
CA GLY A 66 -0.53 -2.20 3.34
C GLY A 66 -0.30 -1.03 4.31
N LYS A 67 -0.73 -1.20 5.56
CA LYS A 67 -0.52 -0.25 6.66
C LYS A 67 -0.09 -1.02 7.90
N PHE A 68 0.96 -0.56 8.56
CA PHE A 68 1.50 -1.23 9.74
C PHE A 68 1.50 -0.27 10.91
N PHE A 69 0.87 -0.66 12.02
CA PHE A 69 0.93 0.13 13.25
C PHE A 69 2.14 -0.32 14.05
N LEU A 70 3.06 0.61 14.31
CA LEU A 70 4.28 0.35 15.06
C LEU A 70 4.23 1.07 16.40
N LYS A 71 4.62 0.38 17.47
CA LYS A 71 4.68 0.91 18.83
C LYS A 71 5.90 0.35 19.57
N GLY A 72 6.67 1.23 20.23
CA GLY A 72 7.77 0.81 21.07
C GLY A 72 8.61 1.97 21.60
N LYS A 73 9.23 1.81 22.77
CA LYS A 73 10.09 2.84 23.39
C LYS A 73 11.28 3.24 22.50
N GLN A 74 11.81 2.29 21.73
CA GLN A 74 12.94 2.49 20.81
C GLN A 74 12.54 2.54 19.33
N LEU A 75 11.25 2.72 19.00
CA LEU A 75 10.71 2.63 17.64
C LEU A 75 11.57 3.29 16.55
N LEU A 76 11.88 4.58 16.70
CA LEU A 76 12.66 5.31 15.70
C LEU A 76 14.06 4.74 15.54
N LYS A 77 14.71 4.38 16.65
CA LYS A 77 16.06 3.83 16.67
C LYS A 77 16.09 2.44 16.03
N ASP A 78 15.11 1.60 16.32
CA ASP A 78 15.02 0.25 15.76
C ASP A 78 14.75 0.30 14.24
N LEU A 79 13.87 1.22 13.81
CA LEU A 79 13.56 1.41 12.39
C LEU A 79 14.69 2.11 11.62
N GLN A 80 15.49 2.95 12.27
CA GLN A 80 16.58 3.71 11.66
C GLN A 80 17.61 2.82 10.96
N PHE A 81 17.84 1.60 11.46
CA PHE A 81 18.78 0.65 10.86
C PHE A 81 18.27 0.06 9.53
N LEU A 82 16.97 0.17 9.24
CA LEU A 82 16.34 -0.42 8.07
C LEU A 82 16.17 0.58 6.92
N VAL A 83 16.45 1.87 7.15
CA VAL A 83 16.19 2.95 6.20
C VAL A 83 17.40 3.88 6.07
N PRO A 84 17.63 4.49 4.89
CA PRO A 84 18.72 5.45 4.71
C PRO A 84 18.38 6.86 5.22
N SER A 85 17.09 7.13 5.42
CA SER A 85 16.60 8.44 5.86
C SER A 85 16.69 8.59 7.38
N ASP A 86 17.10 9.76 7.85
CA ASP A 86 17.14 10.08 9.28
C ASP A 86 15.72 10.33 9.83
N LEU A 87 15.18 9.34 10.56
CA LEU A 87 13.85 9.35 11.15
C LEU A 87 13.80 10.08 12.50
N GLU A 88 14.94 10.27 13.18
CA GLU A 88 14.97 10.99 14.47
C GLU A 88 14.65 12.48 14.30
N ARG A 89 14.83 13.01 13.09
CA ARG A 89 14.45 14.39 12.74
C ARG A 89 12.94 14.56 12.56
N LEU A 90 12.17 13.48 12.44
CA LEU A 90 10.75 13.54 12.19
C LEU A 90 10.00 13.96 13.45
N GLN A 91 9.22 15.04 13.35
CA GLN A 91 8.40 15.53 14.44
C GLN A 91 7.05 14.81 14.50
N PRO A 92 6.41 14.71 15.68
CA PRO A 92 5.06 14.15 15.79
C PRO A 92 4.06 14.83 14.82
N GLY A 93 3.21 14.03 14.18
CA GLY A 93 2.25 14.47 13.17
C GLY A 93 2.86 14.75 11.79
N LYS A 94 4.14 14.45 11.59
CA LYS A 94 4.82 14.56 10.29
C LYS A 94 5.07 13.19 9.68
N ALA A 95 5.26 13.20 8.37
CA ALA A 95 5.50 12.03 7.57
C ALA A 95 6.80 12.17 6.77
N GLN A 96 7.47 11.05 6.52
CA GLN A 96 8.67 11.02 5.71
C GLN A 96 8.62 9.83 4.74
N TYR A 97 8.84 10.14 3.47
CA TYR A 97 9.08 9.13 2.44
C TYR A 97 10.49 8.56 2.61
N THR A 98 10.60 7.24 2.57
CA THR A 98 11.88 6.53 2.66
C THR A 98 11.77 5.17 1.98
N VAL A 99 12.90 4.47 1.90
CA VAL A 99 12.99 3.11 1.37
C VAL A 99 13.41 2.13 2.46
N LEU A 100 12.89 0.91 2.39
CA LEU A 100 13.31 -0.23 3.19
C LEU A 100 14.47 -0.93 2.49
N LEU A 101 15.59 -1.08 3.18
CA LEU A 101 16.80 -1.71 2.63
C LEU A 101 16.99 -3.12 3.14
N ASN A 102 17.56 -3.98 2.30
CA ASN A 102 18.14 -5.26 2.71
C ASN A 102 19.59 -5.06 3.23
N PRO A 103 20.24 -6.10 3.79
CA PRO A 103 21.61 -6.01 4.31
C PRO A 103 22.67 -5.59 3.28
N GLU A 104 22.41 -5.80 1.98
CA GLU A 104 23.29 -5.42 0.86
C GLU A 104 22.99 -4.01 0.31
N ALA A 105 22.17 -3.21 1.02
CA ALA A 105 21.70 -1.88 0.60
C ALA A 105 20.84 -1.86 -0.68
N GLY A 106 20.29 -3.01 -1.08
CA GLY A 106 19.24 -3.11 -2.09
C GLY A 106 17.89 -2.65 -1.53
N ILE A 107 17.10 -1.97 -2.36
CA ILE A 107 15.74 -1.52 -1.99
C ILE A 107 14.80 -2.72 -2.07
N ILE A 108 14.10 -2.99 -0.95
CA ILE A 108 13.02 -3.97 -0.88
C ILE A 108 11.70 -3.31 -1.28
N ASP A 109 11.41 -2.15 -0.72
CA ASP A 109 10.16 -1.40 -0.94
C ASP A 109 10.34 0.07 -0.56
N ASP A 110 9.42 0.92 -1.00
CA ASP A 110 9.30 2.31 -0.55
C ASP A 110 8.05 2.53 0.29
N PHE A 111 8.14 3.41 1.29
CA PHE A 111 7.03 3.67 2.19
C PHE A 111 7.07 5.09 2.75
N ILE A 112 5.93 5.50 3.31
CA ILE A 112 5.81 6.75 4.05
C ILE A 112 5.60 6.40 5.51
N PHE A 113 6.54 6.80 6.36
CA PHE A 113 6.41 6.66 7.80
C PHE A 113 5.78 7.91 8.42
N TYR A 114 4.67 7.75 9.12
CA TYR A 114 3.97 8.79 9.85
C TYR A 114 4.31 8.67 11.34
N TYR A 115 5.09 9.61 11.87
CA TYR A 115 5.40 9.60 13.29
C TYR A 115 4.28 10.24 14.10
N GLN A 116 3.71 9.51 15.05
CA GLN A 116 2.58 9.95 15.86
C GLN A 116 2.98 10.50 17.24
N GLY A 117 4.27 10.48 17.57
CA GLY A 117 4.78 10.92 18.87
C GLY A 117 4.81 9.81 19.93
N GLU A 118 4.96 10.24 21.17
CA GLU A 118 5.04 9.38 22.36
C GLU A 118 3.70 9.41 23.11
N ASP A 119 3.27 8.26 23.65
CA ASP A 119 2.10 8.17 24.52
C ASP A 119 2.46 8.31 26.01
N GLU A 120 1.46 8.27 26.89
CA GLU A 120 1.61 8.46 28.35
C GLU A 120 2.54 7.41 29.01
N ASP A 121 2.69 6.24 28.39
CA ASP A 121 3.57 5.15 28.87
C ASP A 121 5.02 5.29 28.36
N GLY A 122 5.33 6.38 27.67
CA GLY A 122 6.61 6.63 27.04
C GLY A 122 6.85 5.81 25.77
N GLN A 123 5.78 5.33 25.13
CA GLN A 123 5.88 4.49 23.93
C GLN A 123 5.73 5.36 22.68
N LYS A 124 6.73 5.29 21.79
CA LYS A 124 6.67 5.96 20.50
C LYS A 124 5.77 5.17 19.55
N ARG A 125 4.99 5.88 18.74
CA ARG A 125 4.02 5.30 17.79
C ARG A 125 4.24 5.83 16.39
N GLY A 126 3.98 4.99 15.40
CA GLY A 126 3.98 5.37 14.00
C GLY A 126 3.15 4.44 13.14
N VAL A 127 2.85 4.89 11.93
CA VAL A 127 2.08 4.17 10.91
C VAL A 127 2.77 4.26 9.56
#